data_AF-A0A6L7WUR5-F1
#
_entry.id   AF-A0A6L7WUR5-F1
#
_cell.length_a   1.000
_cell.length_b   1.000
_cell.length_c   1.000
_cell.angle_alpha   90.00
_cell.angle_beta   90.00
_cell.angle_gamma   90.00
#
_symmetry.space_group_name_H-M   'P 1'
#
loop_
_entity.id
_entity.type
_entity.pdbx_description
1 polymer ?
#
loop_
_entity_poly.entity_id
_entity_poly.type
_entity_poly.pdbx_seq_one_letter_code
_entity_poly.pdbx_strand_id
1 'polypeptide(L)'
;MTTTATTEAAPGAPPPIPSEMVRDLPLSALTLSERNVRTIDDTPEELAILKASILAHGLIENLAVRPVGARYEVIAGQRRFRAM
;
A
#
# COMPACT_ATOMS: atom_id res chain seq x y z
N MET A 1 -36.32 20.47 5.53
CA MET A 1 -36.31 19.08 5.05
C MET A 1 -35.42 19.05 3.82
N THR A 2 -34.25 18.43 3.97
CA THR A 2 -33.10 18.48 3.07
C THR A 2 -33.35 17.61 1.84
N THR A 3 -33.21 18.15 0.63
CA THR A 3 -33.30 17.38 -0.62
C THR A 3 -32.00 16.60 -0.83
N THR A 4 -32.14 15.27 -0.87
CA THR A 4 -31.12 14.30 -1.25
C THR A 4 -31.06 14.21 -2.77
N ALA A 5 -29.93 14.52 -3.40
CA ALA A 5 -29.68 14.23 -4.80
C ALA A 5 -28.97 12.87 -4.91
N THR A 6 -29.76 11.87 -5.27
CA THR A 6 -29.33 10.59 -5.83
C THR A 6 -28.66 10.84 -7.18
N THR A 7 -27.40 10.44 -7.37
CA THR A 7 -26.81 10.34 -8.70
C THR A 7 -26.69 8.87 -9.09
N GLU A 8 -27.35 8.60 -10.21
CA GLU A 8 -27.57 7.34 -10.90
C GLU A 8 -26.28 6.83 -11.54
N ALA A 9 -25.98 5.54 -11.31
CA ALA A 9 -24.85 4.84 -11.90
C ALA A 9 -25.25 4.20 -13.24
N ALA A 10 -24.58 4.60 -14.31
CA ALA A 10 -24.74 4.01 -15.65
C ALA A 10 -24.07 2.62 -15.73
N PRO A 11 -24.65 1.64 -16.44
CA PRO A 11 -24.08 0.31 -16.60
C PRO A 11 -23.11 0.29 -17.80
N GLY A 12 -21.84 -0.05 -17.59
CA GLY A 12 -20.91 -0.39 -18.68
C GLY A 12 -19.57 0.36 -18.73
N ALA A 13 -19.29 1.28 -17.80
CA ALA A 13 -17.93 1.79 -17.64
C ALA A 13 -17.11 0.78 -16.81
N PRO A 14 -15.91 0.35 -17.24
CA PRO A 14 -14.98 -0.29 -16.32
C PRO A 14 -14.83 0.66 -15.12
N PRO A 15 -14.81 0.16 -13.87
CA PRO A 15 -14.65 1.01 -12.71
C PRO A 15 -13.44 1.92 -12.94
N PRO A 16 -13.52 3.22 -12.58
CA PRO A 16 -12.40 4.13 -12.77
C PRO A 16 -11.17 3.46 -12.18
N ILE A 17 -10.17 3.20 -13.03
CA ILE A 17 -8.91 2.62 -12.57
C ILE A 17 -8.39 3.61 -11.52
N PRO A 18 -8.19 3.17 -10.27
CA PRO A 18 -7.70 4.05 -9.24
C PRO A 18 -6.40 4.67 -9.75
N SER A 19 -6.35 5.99 -9.77
CA SER A 19 -5.18 6.73 -10.24
C SER A 19 -4.00 6.30 -9.37
N GLU A 20 -3.06 5.54 -9.94
CA GLU A 20 -1.85 5.10 -9.24
C GLU A 20 -0.97 6.32 -8.97
N MET A 21 -1.22 6.97 -7.84
CA MET A 21 -0.48 8.14 -7.41
C MET A 21 0.70 7.66 -6.53
N VAL A 22 1.89 7.68 -7.11
CA VAL A 22 3.13 7.45 -6.36
C VAL A 22 3.45 8.70 -5.55
N ARG A 23 3.68 8.52 -4.24
CA ARG A 23 4.06 9.59 -3.32
C ARG A 23 5.13 9.10 -2.35
N ASP A 24 6.07 9.97 -2.04
CA ASP A 24 7.02 9.76 -0.96
C ASP A 24 6.31 9.99 0.38
N LEU A 25 6.30 8.95 1.22
CA LEU A 25 5.72 8.99 2.56
C LEU A 25 6.81 8.68 3.59
N PRO A 26 6.83 9.38 4.74
CA PRO A 26 7.73 9.01 5.81
C PRO A 26 7.36 7.62 6.35
N LEU A 27 8.37 6.76 6.54
CA LEU A 27 8.18 5.41 7.12
C LEU A 27 7.43 5.44 8.45
N SER A 28 7.59 6.50 9.25
CA SER A 28 6.89 6.71 10.51
C SER A 28 5.38 6.90 10.38
N ALA A 29 4.88 7.30 9.20
CA ALA A 29 3.45 7.42 8.92
C ALA A 29 2.85 6.12 8.36
N LEU A 30 3.68 5.13 8.05
CA LEU A 30 3.27 3.83 7.53
C LEU A 30 3.07 2.84 8.68
N THR A 31 2.02 2.05 8.57
CA THR A 31 1.68 0.97 9.51
C THR A 31 1.31 -0.27 8.72
N LEU A 32 1.64 -1.47 9.21
CA LEU A 32 1.22 -2.70 8.54
C LEU A 32 -0.29 -2.88 8.68
N SER A 33 -0.99 -3.14 7.57
CA SER A 33 -2.42 -3.43 7.65
C SER A 33 -2.64 -4.84 8.22
N GLU A 34 -3.59 -4.99 9.13
CA GLU A 34 -4.06 -6.29 9.63
C GLU A 34 -4.73 -7.13 8.54
N ARG A 35 -5.08 -6.52 7.39
CA ARG A 35 -5.65 -7.22 6.22
C ARG A 35 -4.61 -7.97 5.39
N ASN A 36 -3.33 -7.95 5.76
CA ASN A 36 -2.31 -8.72 5.07
C ASN A 36 -2.61 -10.23 5.22
N VAL A 37 -2.98 -10.87 4.12
CA VAL A 37 -3.24 -12.32 4.06
C VAL A 37 -1.98 -13.13 4.36
N ARG A 38 -0.80 -12.55 4.08
CA ARG A 38 0.48 -13.17 4.42
C ARG A 38 0.78 -12.94 5.91
N THR A 39 0.52 -13.97 6.71
CA THR A 39 0.86 -14.04 8.14
C THR A 39 2.24 -14.65 8.41
N ILE A 40 2.88 -15.23 7.39
CA ILE A 40 4.20 -15.85 7.54
C ILE A 40 5.29 -14.80 7.34
N ASP A 41 6.07 -14.59 8.40
CA ASP A 41 7.23 -13.71 8.41
C ASP A 41 8.34 -14.29 7.51
N ASP A 42 9.03 -13.41 6.78
CA ASP A 42 10.26 -13.77 6.07
C ASP A 42 11.35 -14.17 7.07
N THR A 43 12.22 -15.10 6.67
CA THR A 43 13.40 -15.40 7.50
C THR A 43 14.33 -14.19 7.54
N PRO A 44 15.16 -14.05 8.59
CA PRO A 44 16.14 -12.95 8.67
C PRO A 44 17.07 -12.88 7.46
N GLU A 45 17.40 -14.02 6.87
CA GLU A 45 18.26 -14.13 5.69
C GLU A 45 17.57 -13.61 4.42
N GLU A 46 16.30 -13.98 4.20
CA GLU A 46 15.52 -13.46 3.08
C GLU A 46 15.34 -11.94 3.17
N LEU A 47 15.15 -11.42 4.38
CA LEU A 47 15.03 -9.99 4.62
C LEU A 47 16.36 -9.27 4.36
N ALA A 48 17.49 -9.87 4.76
CA ALA A 48 18.82 -9.31 4.50
C ALA A 48 19.13 -9.24 3.00
N ILE A 49 18.77 -10.27 2.22
CA ILE A 49 18.91 -10.29 0.76
C ILE A 49 18.05 -9.19 0.14
N LEU A 50 16.79 -9.06 0.58
CA LEU A 50 15.88 -8.04 0.07
C LEU A 50 16.39 -6.63 0.41
N LYS A 51 16.90 -6.42 1.63
CA LYS A 51 17.52 -5.15 2.05
C LYS A 51 18.73 -4.82 1.20
N ALA A 52 19.62 -5.79 0.95
CA ALA A 52 20.77 -5.59 0.07
C ALA A 52 20.34 -5.19 -1.35
N SER A 53 19.28 -5.82 -1.89
CA SER A 53 18.71 -5.46 -3.19
C SER A 53 18.14 -4.04 -3.21
N ILE A 54 17.39 -3.66 -2.16
CA ILE A 54 16.84 -2.30 -2.02
C ILE A 54 17.96 -1.26 -1.89
N LEU A 55 19.06 -1.57 -1.19
CA LEU A 55 20.21 -0.67 -1.08
C LEU A 55 20.97 -0.53 -2.41
N ALA A 56 21.06 -1.60 -3.20
CA ALA A 56 21.80 -1.60 -4.46
C ALA A 56 21.01 -0.94 -5.61
N HIS A 57 19.71 -1.18 -5.71
CA HIS A 57 18.87 -0.76 -6.84
C HIS A 57 17.80 0.27 -6.47
N GLY A 58 17.61 0.54 -5.18
CA GLY A 58 16.46 1.28 -4.69
C GLY A 58 15.20 0.41 -4.58
N LEU A 59 14.08 1.05 -4.24
CA LEU A 59 12.79 0.38 -4.19
C LEU A 59 12.21 0.24 -5.60
N ILE A 60 12.42 -0.92 -6.23
CA ILE A 60 11.93 -1.20 -7.58
C ILE A 60 10.39 -1.24 -7.64
N GLU A 61 9.78 -1.82 -6.60
CA GLU A 61 8.34 -2.06 -6.53
C GLU A 61 7.74 -1.29 -5.35
N ASN A 62 6.87 -0.33 -5.66
CA ASN A 62 6.24 0.55 -4.68
C ASN A 62 5.37 -0.23 -3.67
N LEU A 63 5.18 0.37 -2.49
CA LEU A 63 4.27 -0.15 -1.47
C LEU A 63 2.82 0.26 -1.81
N ALA A 64 1.91 -0.71 -1.79
CA ALA A 64 0.49 -0.40 -1.91
C ALA A 64 -0.04 0.01 -0.54
N VAL A 65 -0.45 1.26 -0.42
CA VAL A 65 -0.91 1.84 0.84
C VAL A 65 -2.33 2.36 0.72
N ARG A 66 -3.03 2.40 1.85
CA ARG A 66 -4.34 3.05 1.95
C ARG A 66 -4.34 4.04 3.10
N PRO A 67 -4.88 5.25 2.90
CA PRO A 67 -5.03 6.22 3.99
C PRO A 67 -6.02 5.70 5.04
N VAL A 68 -5.63 5.78 6.31
CA VAL A 68 -6.45 5.48 7.48
C VAL A 68 -6.28 6.61 8.49
N GLY A 69 -7.24 7.54 8.48
CA GLY A 69 -7.16 8.77 9.28
C GLY A 69 -5.93 9.61 8.90
N ALA A 70 -5.01 9.79 9.84
CA ALA A 70 -3.77 10.56 9.66
C ALA A 70 -2.56 9.68 9.27
N ARG A 71 -2.75 8.37 9.09
CA ARG A 71 -1.69 7.40 8.79
C ARG A 71 -2.00 6.64 7.50
N TYR A 72 -1.03 5.85 7.06
CA TYR A 72 -1.14 5.01 5.88
C TYR A 72 -0.92 3.56 6.26
N GLU A 73 -1.85 2.69 5.87
CA GLU A 73 -1.71 1.25 6.07
C GLU A 73 -1.15 0.59 4.81
N VAL A 74 -0.08 -0.21 4.96
CA VAL A 74 0.49 -1.02 3.90
C VAL A 74 -0.40 -2.25 3.70
N ILE A 75 -1.10 -2.29 2.56
CA ILE A 75 -1.96 -3.40 2.13
C ILE A 75 -1.14 -4.45 1.38
N ALA A 76 -0.11 -4.04 0.63
CA ALA A 76 0.80 -4.95 -0.06
C ALA A 76 2.24 -4.46 0.01
N GLY A 77 3.18 -5.42 0.05
CA GLY A 77 4.61 -5.12 0.15
C GLY A 77 5.19 -5.15 1.56
N GLN A 78 4.55 -5.86 2.51
CA GLN A 78 5.02 -6.03 3.89
C GLN A 78 6.51 -6.40 4.00
N ARG A 79 7.02 -7.27 3.11
CA ARG A 79 8.45 -7.64 3.07
C ARG A 79 9.36 -6.44 2.84
N ARG A 80 8.98 -5.55 1.91
CA ARG A 80 9.75 -4.34 1.55
C ARG A 80 9.69 -3.32 2.66
N PHE A 81 8.50 -3.15 3.27
CA PHE A 81 8.35 -2.30 4.46
C PHE A 81 9.27 -2.76 5.61
N ARG A 82 9.46 -4.07 5.80
CA ARG A 82 10.36 -4.62 6.82
C ARG A 82 11.85 -4.57 6.45
N ALA A 83 12.17 -4.50 5.15
CA ALA A 83 13.55 -4.49 4.67
C ALA A 83 14.17 -3.08 4.68
N MET A 84 13.35 -2.04 4.82
CA MET A 84 13.75 -0.64 4.99
C MET A 84 14.15 -0.38 6.45
#